data_AF-A0A5D2RR20-F1
#
_entry.id   AF-A0A5D2RR20-F1
#
_cell.length_a   1.000
_cell.length_b   1.000
_cell.length_c   1.000
_cell.angle_alpha   90.00
_cell.angle_beta   90.00
_cell.angle_gamma   90.00
#
_symmetry.space_group_name_H-M   'P 1'
#
loop_
_entity.id
_entity.type
_entity.pdbx_description
1 polymer ?
#
loop_
_entity_poly.entity_id
_entity_poly.type
_entity_poly.pdbx_seq_one_letter_code
_entity_poly.pdbx_strand_id
1 'polypeptide(L)'
;MEAVGSCLTNKYFEGLLRKRYYGGNEYIDELKMLCQKRALAAFHLDEKKWGINVQSLPGSLANFEDLDLPHGGHLSHGFMTPKR
;
A
#
# COMPACT_ATOMS: atom_id res chain seq x y z
N MET A 1 9.37 14.55 8.09
CA MET A 1 7.93 14.52 7.76
C MET A 1 7.60 15.25 6.44
N GLU A 2 8.55 15.98 5.85
CA GLU A 2 8.32 16.95 4.75
C GLU A 2 7.64 16.37 3.50
N ALA A 3 8.01 15.15 3.09
CA ALA A 3 7.42 14.51 1.91
C ALA A 3 5.92 14.19 2.10
N VAL A 4 5.49 13.81 3.31
CA VAL A 4 4.10 13.44 3.62
C VAL A 4 3.19 14.67 3.65
N GLY A 5 3.72 15.83 4.03
CA GLY A 5 3.00 17.12 4.01
C GLY A 5 3.19 17.93 2.72
N SER A 6 3.75 17.33 1.67
CA SER A 6 4.03 18.02 0.42
C SER A 6 2.79 18.15 -0.47
N CYS A 7 2.89 18.90 -1.56
CA CYS A 7 1.81 19.07 -2.54
C CYS A 7 1.35 17.77 -3.22
N LEU A 8 2.05 16.66 -3.03
CA LEU A 8 1.67 15.34 -3.52
C LEU A 8 0.30 14.89 -2.99
N THR A 9 -0.14 15.40 -1.83
CA THR A 9 -1.48 15.13 -1.28
C THR A 9 -2.61 15.73 -2.11
N ASN A 10 -2.31 16.74 -2.95
CA ASN A 10 -3.33 17.44 -3.74
C ASN A 10 -3.73 16.69 -4.99
N LYS A 11 -2.96 15.67 -5.39
CA LYS A 11 -3.15 14.99 -6.67
C LYS A 11 -3.99 13.72 -6.48
N TYR A 12 -5.02 13.59 -7.32
CA TYR A 12 -5.80 12.36 -7.45
C TYR A 12 -5.19 11.47 -8.55
N PHE A 13 -4.88 10.21 -8.21
CA PHE A 13 -4.14 9.30 -9.09
C PHE A 13 -4.67 7.86 -9.04
N GLU A 14 -5.98 7.68 -9.18
CA GLU A 14 -6.56 6.35 -9.29
C GLU A 14 -6.04 5.57 -10.51
N GLY A 15 -6.01 4.25 -10.33
CA GLY A 15 -5.55 3.30 -11.34
C GLY A 15 -4.12 2.82 -11.14
N LEU A 16 -3.68 2.00 -12.11
CA LEU A 16 -2.35 1.42 -12.14
C LEU A 16 -1.37 2.35 -12.85
N LEU A 17 -0.08 2.05 -12.70
CA LEU A 17 0.98 2.81 -13.35
C LEU A 17 0.74 2.89 -14.86
N ARG A 18 0.80 4.09 -15.45
CA ARG A 18 0.50 4.33 -16.88
C ARG A 18 -0.90 3.90 -17.36
N LYS A 19 -1.78 3.50 -16.45
CA LYS A 19 -3.20 3.17 -16.67
C LYS A 19 -4.03 3.98 -15.69
N ARG A 20 -3.89 5.30 -15.78
CA ARG A 20 -4.56 6.27 -14.91
C ARG A 20 -5.89 6.66 -15.52
N TYR A 21 -6.88 6.89 -14.65
CA TYR A 21 -8.16 7.45 -15.05
C TYR A 21 -8.09 8.97 -15.28
N TYR A 22 -7.03 9.63 -14.78
CA TYR A 22 -6.83 11.08 -14.82
C TYR A 22 -5.46 11.43 -15.39
N GLY A 23 -5.38 12.54 -16.13
CA GLY A 23 -4.14 13.07 -16.71
C GLY A 23 -3.27 13.86 -15.72
N GLY A 24 -2.05 14.19 -16.15
CA GLY A 24 -1.08 14.99 -15.38
C GLY A 24 -0.51 14.25 -14.16
N ASN A 25 -0.25 12.95 -14.31
CA ASN A 25 0.22 12.04 -13.26
C ASN A 25 1.67 11.55 -13.49
N GLU A 26 2.43 12.22 -14.35
CA GLU A 26 3.77 11.83 -14.79
C GLU A 26 4.73 11.72 -13.59
N TYR A 27 4.78 12.77 -12.76
CA TYR A 27 5.60 12.78 -11.55
C TYR A 27 5.13 11.80 -10.48
N ILE A 28 3.81 11.55 -10.40
CA ILE A 28 3.24 10.56 -9.48
C ILE A 28 3.60 9.13 -9.91
N ASP A 29 3.63 8.87 -11.21
CA ASP A 29 4.04 7.59 -11.77
C ASP A 29 5.53 7.36 -11.52
N GLU A 30 6.38 8.36 -11.71
CA GLU A 30 7.81 8.27 -11.36
C GLU A 30 8.02 7.96 -9.87
N LEU A 31 7.32 8.67 -8.99
CA LEU A 31 7.37 8.45 -7.55
C LEU A 31 6.92 7.02 -7.19
N LYS A 32 5.82 6.54 -7.78
CA LYS A 32 5.29 5.20 -7.52
C LYS A 32 6.26 4.11 -8.00
N MET A 33 6.88 4.28 -9.17
CA MET A 33 7.93 3.37 -9.65
C MET A 33 9.13 3.34 -8.72
N LEU A 34 9.59 4.51 -8.26
CA LEU A 34 10.72 4.60 -7.34
C LEU A 34 10.42 3.90 -6.01
N CYS A 35 9.21 4.10 -5.47
CA CYS A 35 8.77 3.45 -4.24
C CYS A 35 8.74 1.92 -4.39
N GLN A 36 8.16 1.40 -5.48
CA GLN A 36 8.12 -0.03 -5.76
C GLN A 36 9.52 -0.64 -5.88
N LYS A 37 10.43 0.00 -6.61
CA LYS A 37 11.83 -0.47 -6.74
C LYS A 37 12.54 -0.51 -5.40
N ARG A 38 12.39 0.53 -4.58
CA ARG A 38 13.00 0.58 -3.24
C ARG A 38 12.42 -0.49 -2.31
N ALA A 39 11.12 -0.74 -2.37
CA ALA A 39 10.48 -1.79 -1.58
C ALA A 39 11.02 -3.18 -1.97
N LEU A 40 11.09 -3.50 -3.26
CA LEU A 40 11.66 -4.77 -3.73
C LEU A 40 13.12 -4.93 -3.30
N ALA A 41 13.92 -3.87 -3.42
CA ALA A 41 15.32 -3.88 -3.00
C ALA A 41 15.48 -4.07 -1.48
N ALA A 42 14.63 -3.44 -0.66
CA ALA A 42 14.68 -3.57 0.80
C ALA A 42 14.43 -5.01 1.28
N PHE A 43 13.60 -5.76 0.55
CA PHE A 43 13.33 -7.17 0.83
C PHE A 43 14.16 -8.15 -0.01
N HIS A 44 15.15 -7.65 -0.77
CA HIS A 44 16.02 -8.45 -1.65
C HIS A 44 15.24 -9.33 -2.64
N LEU A 45 14.13 -8.82 -3.17
CA LEU A 45 13.24 -9.56 -4.05
C LEU A 45 13.59 -9.31 -5.53
N ASP A 46 13.54 -10.38 -6.32
CA ASP A 46 13.66 -10.32 -7.77
C ASP A 46 12.38 -9.72 -8.39
N GLU A 47 12.51 -8.58 -9.08
CA GLU A 47 11.41 -7.88 -9.75
C GLU A 47 10.70 -8.73 -10.83
N LYS A 48 11.35 -9.76 -11.36
CA LYS A 48 10.74 -10.68 -12.33
C LYS A 48 9.81 -11.69 -11.68
N LYS A 49 9.99 -11.95 -10.38
CA LYS A 49 9.24 -12.94 -9.60
C LYS A 49 8.22 -12.28 -8.68
N TRP A 50 8.51 -11.07 -8.21
CA TRP A 50 7.74 -10.39 -7.19
C TRP A 50 7.26 -9.03 -7.69
N GLY A 51 5.95 -8.81 -7.57
CA GLY A 51 5.33 -7.49 -7.70
C GLY A 51 4.98 -6.93 -6.32
N ILE A 52 5.12 -5.61 -6.15
CA ILE A 52 4.72 -4.91 -4.92
C ILE A 52 3.66 -3.86 -5.24
N ASN A 53 2.60 -3.84 -4.43
CA ASN A 53 1.62 -2.75 -4.42
C ASN A 53 1.93 -1.80 -3.25
N VAL A 54 2.23 -0.54 -3.56
CA VAL A 54 2.53 0.52 -2.57
C VAL A 54 1.36 1.48 -2.35
N GLN A 55 0.16 1.19 -2.90
CA GLN A 55 -1.03 2.04 -2.76
C GLN A 55 -1.92 1.67 -1.58
N SER A 56 -1.70 0.52 -0.94
CA SER A 56 -2.52 0.09 0.16
C SER A 56 -2.47 1.12 1.29
N LEU A 57 -3.64 1.69 1.59
CA LEU A 57 -3.90 2.48 2.80
C LEU A 57 -3.75 1.55 4.04
N PRO A 58 -3.75 2.07 5.29
CA PRO A 58 -3.02 1.52 6.44
C PRO A 58 -3.16 0.00 6.58
N GLY A 59 -2.13 -0.69 7.08
CA GLY A 59 -2.00 -2.14 7.03
C GLY A 59 -3.22 -2.97 7.48
N SER A 60 -4.12 -2.40 8.28
CA SER A 60 -5.42 -3.00 8.61
C SER A 60 -6.38 -3.17 7.42
N LEU A 61 -6.23 -2.39 6.35
CA LEU A 61 -6.96 -2.50 5.09
C LEU A 61 -6.24 -3.40 4.06
N ALA A 62 -4.96 -3.70 4.30
CA ALA A 62 -4.17 -4.57 3.43
C ALA A 62 -4.36 -6.06 3.78
N ASN A 63 -4.71 -6.36 5.03
CA ASN A 63 -4.87 -7.72 5.55
C ASN A 63 -6.35 -8.02 5.80
N PHE A 64 -6.85 -9.15 5.29
CA PHE A 64 -8.24 -9.59 5.50
C PHE A 64 -8.37 -10.93 6.25
N GLU A 65 -7.27 -11.62 6.57
CA GLU A 65 -7.28 -12.99 7.13
C GLU A 65 -6.00 -13.22 7.97
N ASP A 66 -6.11 -13.72 9.21
CA ASP A 66 -5.18 -14.65 9.92
C ASP A 66 -5.62 -14.92 11.39
N LEU A 67 -4.76 -15.59 12.17
CA LEU A 67 -4.85 -15.97 13.59
C LEU A 67 -5.75 -15.12 14.51
N ASP A 68 -6.46 -15.79 15.42
CA ASP A 68 -7.37 -15.20 16.41
C ASP A 68 -6.66 -14.25 17.39
N LEU A 69 -7.28 -13.11 17.70
CA LEU A 69 -6.70 -12.05 18.56
C LEU A 69 -6.13 -12.55 19.91
N PRO A 70 -6.81 -13.42 20.70
CA PRO A 70 -6.27 -13.89 21.97
C PRO A 70 -5.04 -14.79 21.84
N HIS A 71 -4.74 -15.28 20.64
CA HIS A 71 -3.57 -16.11 20.36
C HIS A 71 -2.43 -15.36 19.66
N GLY A 72 -2.48 -14.02 19.63
CA GLY A 72 -1.45 -13.18 19.02
C GLY A 72 -1.78 -12.67 17.62
N GLY A 73 -3.03 -12.80 17.18
CA GLY A 73 -3.55 -12.19 15.96
C GLY A 73 -3.57 -10.65 15.99
N HIS A 74 -3.85 -10.03 14.83
CA HIS A 74 -4.07 -8.59 14.72
C HIS A 74 -5.58 -8.29 14.55
N LEU A 75 -6.04 -7.12 14.99
CA LEU A 75 -7.47 -6.74 14.90
C LEU A 75 -8.04 -6.81 13.47
N SER A 76 -7.22 -6.57 12.45
CA SER A 76 -7.63 -6.65 11.04
C SER A 76 -7.80 -8.07 10.52
N HIS A 77 -7.56 -9.09 11.35
CA HIS A 77 -7.73 -10.49 10.97
C HIS A 77 -9.12 -11.05 11.31
N GLY A 78 -10.02 -10.20 11.81
CA GLY A 78 -11.39 -10.57 12.18
C GLY A 78 -11.49 -10.90 13.66
N PHE A 79 -11.99 -9.95 14.46
CA PHE A 79 -12.27 -10.15 15.88
C PHE A 79 -13.72 -9.77 16.20
N MET A 80 -14.49 -10.70 16.76
CA MET A 80 -15.85 -10.46 17.23
C MET A 80 -15.94 -10.77 18.72
N THR A 81 -16.48 -9.82 19.48
CA THR A 81 -16.87 -10.08 20.87
C THR A 81 -18.25 -10.76 20.89
N PRO A 82 -18.52 -11.66 21.86
CA PRO A 82 -19.87 -12.20 22.04
C PRO A 82 -20.86 -11.05 22.19
N LYS A 83 -21.95 -11.05 21.40
CA LYS A 83 -23.03 -10.07 21.59
C LYS A 83 -23.57 -10.23 23.01
N ARG A 84 -23.56 -9.12 23.76
CA ARG A 84 -24.32 -8.99 25.01
C ARG A 84 -25.82 -9.05 24.74
#